data_AF-A0A4P6K495-F1
#
_entry.id   AF-A0A4P6K495-F1
#
_cell.length_a   1.000
_cell.length_b   1.000
_cell.length_c   1.000
_cell.angle_alpha   90.00
_cell.angle_beta   90.00
_cell.angle_gamma   90.00
#
_symmetry.space_group_name_H-M   'P 1'
#
loop_
_entity.id
_entity.type
_entity.pdbx_description
1 polymer ?
#
loop_
_entity_poly.entity_id
_entity_poly.type
_entity_poly.pdbx_seq_one_letter_code
_entity_poly.pdbx_strand_id
1 'polypeptide(L)'
;MSRLAVIAIGGNSLVENATCQSVAGEQKALQETAIHIVEMILRGWQVVLTHGNGPQVGLILLQAEIARKELDYTISVDIAVAESQGSIGYALQQALSNELRRRSLNKQVVALLTHTLVDPDDPAFQQPSKPIGPFYTATEAEQKQREYGWAMMEDAGRGWRRAVPSPHPCQIMESEAIAHMLQAGLIVISAGGGGIPVIIDTYGTLIGTQAVIDKDLASSLLASTLQADLLLISTGVEKVALNYHGPNQQDLSKLTLSEILRYFNEGHFARGSMEPKICAAIEYLQNGGKAVLITRPEAITQALDGKTGTWIFPDSR
;
A
#
# COMPACT_ATOMS: atom_id res chain seq x y z
N MET A 1 26.69 -2.52 -9.13
CA MET A 1 25.36 -3.13 -9.06
C MET A 1 24.36 -2.01 -8.81
N SER A 2 23.23 -1.98 -9.51
CA SER A 2 22.13 -1.06 -9.22
C SER A 2 21.51 -1.40 -7.88
N ARG A 3 21.12 -0.38 -7.10
CA ARG A 3 20.42 -0.58 -5.83
C ARG A 3 18.93 -0.78 -6.09
N LEU A 4 18.29 -1.73 -5.41
CA LEU A 4 16.86 -2.00 -5.54
C LEU A 4 16.07 -1.28 -4.43
N ALA A 5 15.05 -0.54 -4.82
CA ALA A 5 14.05 0.00 -3.90
C ALA A 5 12.67 -0.60 -4.19
N VAL A 6 11.97 -1.04 -3.14
CA VAL A 6 10.53 -1.29 -3.19
C VAL A 6 9.83 -0.07 -2.61
N ILE A 7 8.90 0.51 -3.37
CA ILE A 7 8.28 1.80 -3.07
C ILE A 7 6.79 1.60 -2.85
N ALA A 8 6.33 1.73 -1.61
CA ALA A 8 4.93 1.65 -1.23
C ALA A 8 4.24 3.01 -1.36
N ILE A 9 3.43 3.18 -2.40
CA ILE A 9 2.75 4.44 -2.70
C ILE A 9 1.51 4.62 -1.81
N GLY A 10 1.47 5.76 -1.10
CA GLY A 10 0.45 6.23 -0.17
C GLY A 10 -0.92 6.51 -0.79
N GLY A 11 -1.99 6.59 0.02
CA GLY A 11 -3.29 7.11 -0.46
C GLY A 11 -3.23 8.58 -0.87
N ASN A 12 -2.37 9.37 -0.21
CA ASN A 12 -2.12 10.79 -0.53
C ASN A 12 -1.39 10.99 -1.87
N SER A 13 -0.78 9.93 -2.39
CA SER A 13 -0.17 9.90 -3.73
C SER A 13 -1.16 9.49 -4.82
N LEU A 14 -2.36 9.03 -4.42
CA LEU A 14 -3.43 8.58 -5.32
C LEU A 14 -4.61 9.56 -5.35
N VAL A 15 -4.81 10.38 -4.31
CA VAL A 15 -5.95 11.30 -4.23
C VAL A 15 -5.52 12.60 -3.54
N GLU A 16 -5.74 13.75 -4.19
CA GLU A 16 -5.50 15.08 -3.60
C GLU A 16 -6.45 15.38 -2.42
N ASN A 17 -7.69 14.87 -2.46
CA ASN A 17 -8.67 15.06 -1.40
C ASN A 17 -9.57 13.82 -1.21
N ALA A 18 -9.59 13.27 0.01
CA ALA A 18 -10.40 12.10 0.36
C ALA A 18 -11.91 12.29 0.11
N THR A 19 -12.41 13.54 0.07
CA THR A 19 -13.82 13.87 -0.14
C THR A 19 -14.18 14.17 -1.60
N CYS A 20 -13.21 14.30 -2.51
CA CYS A 20 -13.46 14.59 -3.92
C CYS A 20 -12.52 13.75 -4.81
N GLN A 21 -12.91 12.51 -5.06
CA GLN A 21 -12.20 11.57 -5.93
C GLN A 21 -12.60 11.83 -7.40
N SER A 22 -11.94 12.79 -8.04
CA SER A 22 -12.03 12.91 -9.50
C SER A 22 -10.90 12.10 -10.15
N VAL A 23 -11.21 11.43 -11.26
CA VAL A 23 -10.21 10.71 -12.07
C VAL A 23 -9.07 11.64 -12.48
N ALA A 24 -9.38 12.90 -12.78
CA ALA A 24 -8.38 13.92 -13.12
C ALA A 24 -7.44 14.24 -11.95
N GLY A 25 -7.96 14.33 -10.72
CA GLY A 25 -7.16 14.56 -9.51
C GLY A 25 -6.23 13.38 -9.20
N GLU A 26 -6.72 12.15 -9.32
CA GLU A 26 -5.90 10.94 -9.15
C GLU A 26 -4.78 10.86 -10.20
N GLN A 27 -5.10 11.13 -11.46
CA GLN A 27 -4.10 11.17 -12.53
C GLN A 27 -3.02 12.23 -12.27
N LYS A 28 -3.41 13.41 -11.79
CA LYS A 28 -2.46 14.49 -11.48
C LYS A 28 -1.53 14.10 -10.32
N ALA A 29 -2.06 13.55 -9.23
CA ALA A 29 -1.26 13.08 -8.10
C ALA A 29 -0.26 11.98 -8.51
N LEU A 30 -0.68 11.05 -9.38
CA LEU A 30 0.17 10.01 -9.94
C LEU A 30 1.28 10.58 -10.86
N GLN A 31 0.96 11.60 -11.66
CA GLN A 31 1.95 12.31 -12.50
C GLN A 31 3.01 13.01 -11.64
N GLU A 32 2.60 13.71 -10.59
CA GLU A 32 3.51 14.36 -9.64
C GLU A 32 4.40 13.33 -8.94
N THR A 33 3.82 12.22 -8.47
CA THR A 33 4.57 11.10 -7.88
C THR A 33 5.59 10.52 -8.86
N ALA A 34 5.21 10.33 -10.14
CA ALA A 34 6.09 9.77 -11.16
C ALA A 34 7.37 10.59 -11.38
N ILE A 35 7.31 11.93 -11.25
CA ILE A 35 8.48 12.82 -11.35
C ILE A 35 9.55 12.42 -10.33
N HIS A 36 9.14 12.18 -9.08
CA HIS A 36 10.05 11.82 -8.00
C HIS A 36 10.61 10.40 -8.13
N ILE A 37 9.80 9.46 -8.61
CA ILE A 37 10.25 8.08 -8.88
C ILE A 37 11.26 8.05 -10.03
N VAL A 38 10.99 8.76 -11.13
CA VAL A 38 11.93 8.83 -12.26
C VAL A 38 13.24 9.52 -11.88
N GLU A 39 13.20 10.48 -10.95
CA GLU A 39 14.41 11.04 -10.35
C GLU A 39 15.23 9.97 -9.58
N MET A 40 14.59 9.04 -8.87
CA MET A 40 15.31 7.90 -8.26
C MET A 40 15.96 7.01 -9.33
N ILE A 41 15.24 6.73 -10.41
CA ILE A 41 15.74 5.90 -11.51
C ILE A 41 16.97 6.53 -12.17
N LEU A 42 16.96 7.85 -12.39
CA LEU A 42 18.13 8.60 -12.90
C LEU A 42 19.35 8.50 -11.99
N ARG A 43 19.13 8.37 -10.68
CA ARG A 43 20.19 8.18 -9.67
C ARG A 43 20.66 6.71 -9.57
N GLY A 44 20.25 5.85 -10.51
CA GLY A 44 20.72 4.47 -10.64
C GLY A 44 19.96 3.45 -9.81
N TRP A 45 18.78 3.81 -9.27
CA TRP A 45 17.92 2.85 -8.57
C TRP A 45 17.10 2.00 -9.56
N GLN A 46 17.06 0.70 -9.30
CA GLN A 46 15.97 -0.15 -9.78
C GLN A 46 14.80 0.00 -8.82
N VAL A 47 13.58 0.02 -9.36
CA VAL A 47 12.39 0.29 -8.56
C VAL A 47 11.29 -0.73 -8.85
N VAL A 48 10.69 -1.24 -7.79
CA VAL A 48 9.36 -1.88 -7.81
C VAL A 48 8.41 -0.96 -7.08
N LEU A 49 7.25 -0.73 -7.65
CA LEU A 49 6.21 0.08 -7.05
C LEU A 49 5.06 -0.80 -6.60
N THR A 50 4.58 -0.56 -5.39
CA THR A 50 3.29 -1.05 -4.91
C THR A 50 2.43 0.18 -4.60
N HIS A 51 1.13 -0.03 -4.40
CA HIS A 51 0.22 1.08 -4.09
C HIS A 51 -0.92 0.62 -3.20
N GLY A 52 -1.62 1.57 -2.59
CA GLY A 52 -2.89 1.30 -1.91
C GLY A 52 -4.06 1.27 -2.88
N ASN A 53 -5.21 0.81 -2.41
CA ASN A 53 -6.44 0.79 -3.21
C ASN A 53 -7.72 1.01 -2.37
N GLY A 54 -7.61 1.39 -1.10
CA GLY A 54 -8.76 1.46 -0.18
C GLY A 54 -9.94 2.29 -0.71
N PRO A 55 -9.71 3.53 -1.18
CA PRO A 55 -10.73 4.32 -1.85
C PRO A 55 -11.32 3.65 -3.10
N GLN A 56 -10.45 3.12 -3.97
CA GLN A 56 -10.81 2.56 -5.28
C GLN A 56 -11.61 1.27 -5.17
N VAL A 57 -11.19 0.31 -4.31
CA VAL A 57 -11.95 -0.91 -4.00
C VAL A 57 -13.31 -0.55 -3.42
N GLY A 58 -13.34 0.48 -2.57
CA GLY A 58 -14.58 1.01 -2.02
C GLY A 58 -15.55 1.50 -3.08
N LEU A 59 -15.06 2.27 -4.06
CA LEU A 59 -15.85 2.78 -5.17
C LEU A 59 -16.33 1.66 -6.10
N ILE A 60 -15.46 0.69 -6.42
CA ILE A 60 -15.80 -0.47 -7.25
C ILE A 60 -16.93 -1.30 -6.63
N LEU A 61 -16.85 -1.56 -5.31
CA LEU A 61 -17.91 -2.26 -4.59
C LEU A 61 -19.22 -1.46 -4.55
N LEU A 62 -19.15 -0.13 -4.40
CA LEU A 62 -20.33 0.74 -4.45
C LEU A 62 -20.96 0.73 -5.84
N GLN A 63 -20.16 0.75 -6.91
CA GLN A 63 -20.65 0.65 -8.29
C GLN A 63 -21.40 -0.66 -8.51
N ALA A 64 -20.83 -1.78 -8.05
CA ALA A 64 -21.50 -3.08 -8.11
C ALA A 64 -22.79 -3.12 -7.28
N GLU A 65 -22.80 -2.48 -6.10
CA GLU A 65 -24.01 -2.39 -5.26
C GLU A 65 -25.13 -1.60 -5.94
N ILE A 66 -24.81 -0.48 -6.58
CA ILE A 66 -25.78 0.33 -7.35
C ILE A 66 -26.29 -0.50 -8.54
N ALA A 67 -25.38 -1.12 -9.29
CA ALA A 67 -25.70 -1.94 -10.45
C ALA A 67 -26.54 -3.18 -10.10
N ARG A 68 -26.42 -3.72 -8.88
CA ARG A 68 -27.17 -4.89 -8.42
C ARG A 68 -28.68 -4.75 -8.64
N LYS A 69 -29.24 -3.56 -8.40
CA LYS A 69 -30.69 -3.33 -8.52
C LYS A 69 -31.21 -3.46 -9.94
N GLU A 70 -30.36 -3.20 -10.94
CA GLU A 70 -30.76 -3.19 -12.35
C GLU A 70 -30.24 -4.42 -13.12
N LEU A 71 -29.08 -4.94 -12.73
CA LEU A 71 -28.36 -5.98 -13.49
C LEU A 71 -28.23 -7.32 -12.74
N ASP A 72 -28.70 -7.41 -11.48
CA ASP A 72 -28.45 -8.54 -10.57
C ASP A 72 -26.96 -8.93 -10.49
N TYR A 73 -26.08 -7.92 -10.64
CA TYR A 73 -24.64 -8.07 -10.66
C TYR A 73 -24.04 -7.80 -9.28
N THR A 74 -23.17 -8.69 -8.81
CA THR A 74 -22.38 -8.49 -7.60
C THR A 74 -20.95 -8.99 -7.84
N ILE A 75 -20.00 -8.41 -7.12
CA ILE A 75 -18.60 -8.84 -7.15
C ILE A 75 -18.10 -9.10 -5.75
N SER A 76 -17.17 -10.03 -5.62
CA SER A 76 -16.45 -10.29 -4.38
C SER A 76 -15.32 -9.28 -4.17
N VAL A 77 -14.84 -9.17 -2.93
CA VAL A 77 -13.81 -8.18 -2.55
C VAL A 77 -12.50 -8.41 -3.29
N ASP A 78 -12.09 -9.67 -3.50
CA ASP A 78 -10.91 -10.05 -4.27
C ASP A 78 -10.99 -9.61 -5.74
N ILE A 79 -12.16 -9.73 -6.38
CA ILE A 79 -12.38 -9.20 -7.73
C ILE A 79 -12.28 -7.68 -7.75
N ALA A 80 -12.85 -6.99 -6.77
CA ALA A 80 -12.69 -5.54 -6.65
C ALA A 80 -11.21 -5.13 -6.44
N VAL A 81 -10.43 -5.93 -5.70
CA VAL A 81 -8.98 -5.73 -5.57
C VAL A 81 -8.30 -5.92 -6.93
N ALA A 82 -8.62 -6.96 -7.69
CA ALA A 82 -8.08 -7.20 -9.03
C ALA A 82 -8.39 -6.05 -10.01
N GLU A 83 -9.64 -5.58 -10.05
CA GLU A 83 -10.04 -4.42 -10.86
C GLU A 83 -9.27 -3.16 -10.47
N SER A 84 -9.07 -2.93 -9.16
CA SER A 84 -8.30 -1.78 -8.66
C SER A 84 -6.82 -1.84 -9.04
N GLN A 85 -6.22 -3.04 -9.14
CA GLN A 85 -4.85 -3.19 -9.64
C GLN A 85 -4.76 -2.81 -11.11
N GLY A 86 -5.75 -3.20 -11.91
CA GLY A 86 -5.81 -2.84 -13.33
C GLY A 86 -5.91 -1.34 -13.55
N SER A 87 -6.84 -0.66 -12.86
CA SER A 87 -7.08 0.77 -13.04
C SER A 87 -5.93 1.65 -12.53
N ILE A 88 -5.45 1.42 -11.30
CA ILE A 88 -4.33 2.19 -10.71
C ILE A 88 -3.02 1.83 -11.42
N GLY A 89 -2.79 0.54 -11.70
CA GLY A 89 -1.63 0.06 -12.42
C GLY A 89 -1.52 0.71 -13.81
N TYR A 90 -2.63 0.80 -14.55
CA TYR A 90 -2.70 1.54 -15.81
C TYR A 90 -2.30 3.01 -15.65
N ALA A 91 -2.92 3.72 -14.70
CA ALA A 91 -2.69 5.15 -14.51
C ALA A 91 -1.24 5.45 -14.11
N LEU A 92 -0.68 4.66 -13.20
CA LEU A 92 0.71 4.79 -12.75
C LEU A 92 1.69 4.38 -13.85
N GLN A 93 1.41 3.31 -14.60
CA GLN A 93 2.22 2.89 -15.75
C GLN A 93 2.28 4.00 -16.81
N GLN A 94 1.14 4.62 -17.10
CA GLN A 94 1.06 5.74 -18.04
C GLN A 94 1.86 6.95 -17.55
N ALA A 95 1.69 7.35 -16.28
CA ALA A 95 2.40 8.48 -15.68
C ALA A 95 3.92 8.29 -15.73
N LEU A 96 4.42 7.12 -15.28
CA LEU A 96 5.84 6.80 -15.31
C LEU A 96 6.38 6.73 -16.74
N SER A 97 5.65 6.08 -17.66
CA SER A 97 6.07 5.98 -19.06
C SER A 97 6.20 7.35 -19.73
N ASN A 98 5.26 8.26 -19.46
CA ASN A 98 5.30 9.62 -20.00
C ASN A 98 6.46 10.43 -19.42
N GLU A 99 6.71 10.34 -18.12
CA GLU A 99 7.83 11.03 -17.47
C GLU A 99 9.19 10.48 -17.94
N LEU A 100 9.32 9.16 -18.10
CA LEU A 100 10.52 8.54 -18.68
C LEU A 100 10.78 9.06 -20.10
N ARG A 101 9.76 9.10 -20.96
CA ARG A 101 9.87 9.66 -22.32
C ARG A 101 10.26 11.13 -22.31
N ARG A 102 9.66 11.94 -21.44
CA ARG A 102 9.99 13.36 -21.27
C ARG A 102 11.46 13.56 -20.92
N ARG A 103 12.03 12.64 -20.14
CA ARG A 103 13.46 12.62 -19.77
C ARG A 103 14.35 11.81 -20.70
N SER A 104 13.84 11.37 -21.86
CA SER A 104 14.57 10.57 -22.85
C SER A 104 15.16 9.26 -22.29
N LEU A 105 14.47 8.64 -21.33
CA LEU A 105 14.85 7.35 -20.75
C LEU A 105 14.09 6.22 -21.44
N ASN A 106 14.82 5.30 -22.06
CA ASN A 106 14.26 4.11 -22.68
C ASN A 106 14.13 2.96 -21.68
N LYS A 107 13.12 3.02 -20.81
CA LYS A 107 12.75 1.95 -19.87
C LYS A 107 11.28 1.60 -20.04
N GLN A 108 10.97 0.31 -19.92
CA GLN A 108 9.60 -0.18 -19.93
C GLN A 108 9.05 -0.27 -18.51
N VAL A 109 7.79 0.11 -18.37
CA VAL A 109 7.01 0.01 -17.12
C VAL A 109 5.92 -1.03 -17.34
N VAL A 110 5.77 -1.97 -16.41
CA VAL A 110 4.78 -3.05 -16.48
C VAL A 110 3.99 -3.10 -15.18
N ALA A 111 2.67 -3.00 -15.28
CA ALA A 111 1.74 -3.34 -14.20
C ALA A 111 1.38 -4.83 -14.26
N LEU A 112 1.71 -5.55 -13.20
CA LEU A 112 1.50 -7.00 -13.07
C LEU A 112 0.38 -7.26 -12.07
N LEU A 113 -0.69 -7.93 -12.51
CA LEU A 113 -1.69 -8.49 -11.60
C LEU A 113 -1.00 -9.46 -10.64
N THR A 114 -1.21 -9.25 -9.34
CA THR A 114 -0.44 -9.92 -8.29
C THR A 114 -1.37 -10.53 -7.25
N HIS A 115 -1.13 -11.80 -6.91
CA HIS A 115 -1.79 -12.51 -5.83
C HIS A 115 -0.89 -12.56 -4.60
N THR A 116 -1.54 -12.47 -3.43
CA THR A 116 -0.87 -12.61 -2.15
C THR A 116 -1.54 -13.73 -1.36
N LEU A 117 -0.76 -14.77 -1.08
CA LEU A 117 -1.16 -15.86 -0.22
C LEU A 117 -1.35 -15.37 1.21
N VAL A 118 -2.45 -15.79 1.83
CA VAL A 118 -2.76 -15.53 3.24
C VAL A 118 -3.14 -16.83 3.94
N ASP A 119 -3.00 -16.86 5.26
CA ASP A 119 -3.41 -18.01 6.08
C ASP A 119 -4.95 -18.06 6.18
N PRO A 120 -5.64 -19.14 5.77
CA PRO A 120 -7.08 -19.26 5.94
C PRO A 120 -7.54 -19.21 7.41
N ASP A 121 -6.67 -19.53 8.36
CA ASP A 121 -6.95 -19.50 9.80
C ASP A 121 -6.55 -18.17 10.46
N ASP A 122 -6.17 -17.15 9.68
CA ASP A 122 -5.79 -15.83 10.21
C ASP A 122 -6.95 -15.24 11.05
N PRO A 123 -6.70 -14.81 12.31
CA PRO A 123 -7.72 -14.21 13.19
C PRO A 123 -8.46 -13.01 12.58
N ALA A 124 -7.85 -12.30 11.62
CA ALA A 124 -8.46 -11.16 10.93
C ALA A 124 -9.73 -11.55 10.16
N PHE A 125 -9.91 -12.82 9.77
CA PHE A 125 -11.15 -13.30 9.17
C PHE A 125 -12.33 -13.28 10.16
N GLN A 126 -12.06 -13.48 11.45
CA GLN A 126 -13.06 -13.42 12.51
C GLN A 126 -13.25 -11.99 13.05
N GLN A 127 -12.24 -11.12 12.90
CA GLN A 127 -12.27 -9.74 13.39
C GLN A 127 -11.94 -8.74 12.27
N PRO A 128 -12.89 -8.47 11.35
CA PRO A 128 -12.72 -7.46 10.29
C PRO A 128 -12.42 -6.09 10.89
N SER A 129 -11.29 -5.50 10.51
CA SER A 129 -10.79 -4.24 11.08
C SER A 129 -10.46 -3.18 10.04
N LYS A 130 -10.46 -3.53 8.76
CA LYS A 130 -10.02 -2.62 7.70
C LYS A 130 -11.19 -1.94 7.01
N PRO A 131 -11.30 -0.60 7.08
CA PRO A 131 -12.41 0.12 6.50
C PRO A 131 -12.23 0.31 4.99
N ILE A 132 -13.26 -0.06 4.23
CA ILE A 132 -13.37 0.12 2.77
C ILE A 132 -14.67 0.84 2.43
N GLY A 133 -14.74 1.40 1.22
CA GLY A 133 -15.97 2.03 0.76
C GLY A 133 -16.21 3.45 1.28
N PRO A 134 -17.37 4.03 0.90
CA PRO A 134 -17.80 5.35 1.36
C PRO A 134 -18.18 5.35 2.84
N PHE A 135 -18.42 6.55 3.37
CA PHE A 135 -18.99 6.72 4.71
C PHE A 135 -20.52 6.59 4.67
N TYR A 136 -21.05 5.90 5.67
CA TYR A 136 -22.47 5.71 5.93
C TYR A 136 -22.85 6.36 7.25
N THR A 137 -24.11 6.76 7.37
CA THR A 137 -24.72 7.10 8.66
C THR A 137 -24.89 5.83 9.51
N ALA A 138 -25.08 5.99 10.82
CA ALA A 138 -25.33 4.86 11.72
C ALA A 138 -26.56 4.03 11.27
N THR A 139 -27.63 4.70 10.83
CA THR A 139 -28.86 4.06 10.37
C THR A 139 -28.65 3.26 9.09
N GLU A 140 -27.91 3.80 8.11
CA GLU A 140 -27.55 3.07 6.89
C GLU A 140 -26.66 1.87 7.20
N ALA A 141 -25.69 2.03 8.11
CA ALA A 141 -24.81 0.95 8.52
C ALA A 141 -25.58 -0.22 9.15
N GLU A 142 -26.50 0.05 10.07
CA GLU A 142 -27.38 -0.98 10.64
C GLU A 142 -28.22 -1.70 9.57
N GLN A 143 -28.72 -0.96 8.57
CA GLN A 143 -29.44 -1.58 7.46
C GLN A 143 -28.54 -2.52 6.67
N LYS A 144 -27.31 -2.10 6.34
CA LYS A 144 -26.35 -2.95 5.62
C LYS A 144 -25.94 -4.19 6.41
N GLN A 145 -25.80 -4.07 7.73
CA GLN A 145 -25.56 -5.23 8.61
C GLN A 145 -26.70 -6.23 8.53
N ARG A 146 -27.96 -5.78 8.62
CA ARG A 146 -29.13 -6.66 8.57
C ARG A 146 -29.36 -7.30 7.20
N GLU A 147 -29.16 -6.55 6.13
CA GLU A 147 -29.49 -6.98 4.77
C GLU A 147 -28.39 -7.84 4.13
N TYR A 148 -27.12 -7.52 4.39
CA TYR A 148 -25.98 -8.14 3.72
C TYR A 148 -24.99 -8.82 4.66
N GLY A 149 -25.20 -8.76 5.98
CA GLY A 149 -24.28 -9.34 6.96
C GLY A 149 -22.90 -8.68 7.00
N TRP A 150 -22.78 -7.43 6.52
CA TRP A 150 -21.50 -6.74 6.49
C TRP A 150 -21.01 -6.42 7.90
N ALA A 151 -19.72 -6.58 8.17
CA ALA A 151 -19.11 -5.94 9.32
C ALA A 151 -19.03 -4.43 9.05
N MET A 152 -19.47 -3.62 10.01
CA MET A 152 -19.44 -2.15 9.94
C MET A 152 -18.64 -1.62 11.11
N MET A 153 -17.82 -0.60 10.87
CA MET A 153 -17.01 0.05 11.91
C MET A 153 -17.14 1.58 11.83
N GLU A 154 -17.07 2.22 12.99
CA GLU A 154 -17.00 3.68 13.10
C GLU A 154 -15.56 4.13 12.82
N ASP A 155 -15.40 5.18 12.01
CA ASP A 155 -14.10 5.68 11.54
C ASP A 155 -13.89 7.13 12.02
N ALA A 156 -13.50 7.26 13.29
CA ALA A 156 -12.97 8.48 13.91
C ALA A 156 -13.90 9.71 13.80
N GLY A 157 -15.19 9.52 14.07
CA GLY A 157 -16.20 10.58 14.05
C GLY A 157 -16.69 10.97 12.65
N ARG A 158 -16.15 10.36 11.59
CA ARG A 158 -16.48 10.71 10.20
C ARG A 158 -17.65 9.90 9.62
N GLY A 159 -18.13 8.91 10.37
CA GLY A 159 -19.21 8.01 9.98
C GLY A 159 -18.81 6.54 10.06
N TRP A 160 -19.62 5.68 9.46
CA TRP A 160 -19.44 4.24 9.45
C TRP A 160 -18.92 3.76 8.10
N ARG A 161 -18.09 2.73 8.07
CA ARG A 161 -17.57 2.11 6.84
C ARG A 161 -17.66 0.60 6.92
N ARG A 162 -17.72 -0.06 5.77
CA ARG A 162 -17.65 -1.53 5.70
C ARG A 162 -16.27 -1.97 6.15
N ALA A 163 -16.21 -2.83 7.17
CA ALA A 163 -15.00 -3.48 7.62
C ALA A 163 -14.82 -4.80 6.87
N VAL A 164 -13.59 -5.07 6.41
CA VAL A 164 -13.21 -6.34 5.81
C VAL A 164 -12.00 -6.94 6.53
N PRO A 165 -11.81 -8.27 6.46
CA PRO A 165 -10.60 -8.92 6.92
C PRO A 165 -9.35 -8.29 6.31
N SER A 166 -8.30 -8.16 7.11
CA SER A 166 -6.97 -7.72 6.67
C SER A 166 -5.91 -8.69 7.22
N PRO A 167 -5.89 -9.93 6.69
CA PRO A 167 -4.94 -10.95 7.13
C PRO A 167 -3.51 -10.57 6.80
N HIS A 168 -2.57 -11.19 7.52
CA HIS A 168 -1.14 -11.00 7.31
C HIS A 168 -0.69 -11.63 5.98
N PRO A 169 0.10 -10.94 5.15
CA PRO A 169 0.58 -11.50 3.88
C PRO A 169 1.66 -12.55 4.11
N CYS A 170 1.44 -13.76 3.59
CA CYS A 170 2.40 -14.87 3.73
C CYS A 170 3.37 -14.95 2.54
N GLN A 171 2.89 -14.80 1.31
CA GLN A 171 3.71 -14.92 0.10
C GLN A 171 3.15 -14.09 -1.05
N ILE A 172 4.03 -13.39 -1.78
CA ILE A 172 3.71 -12.81 -3.09
C ILE A 172 3.94 -13.86 -4.16
N MET A 173 2.87 -14.33 -4.80
CA MET A 173 2.90 -15.49 -5.70
C MET A 173 3.78 -15.22 -6.94
N GLU A 174 3.73 -14.00 -7.48
CA GLU A 174 4.47 -13.61 -8.69
C GLU A 174 5.88 -13.04 -8.40
N SER A 175 6.41 -13.22 -7.19
CA SER A 175 7.72 -12.68 -6.78
C SER A 175 8.88 -13.08 -7.70
N GLU A 176 8.91 -14.33 -8.18
CA GLU A 176 9.92 -14.80 -9.14
C GLU A 176 9.81 -14.08 -10.51
N ALA A 177 8.58 -13.90 -11.01
CA ALA A 177 8.35 -13.17 -12.26
C ALA A 177 8.79 -11.71 -12.14
N ILE A 178 8.52 -11.07 -10.99
CA ILE A 178 8.96 -9.71 -10.68
C ILE A 178 10.50 -9.65 -10.69
N ALA A 179 11.18 -10.61 -10.06
CA ALA A 179 12.64 -10.68 -10.07
C ALA A 179 13.22 -10.78 -11.49
N HIS A 180 12.64 -11.63 -12.35
CA HIS A 180 13.05 -11.74 -13.75
C HIS A 180 12.85 -10.43 -14.53
N MET A 181 11.73 -9.74 -14.34
CA MET A 181 11.48 -8.44 -14.98
C MET A 181 12.49 -7.37 -14.53
N LEU A 182 12.83 -7.35 -13.24
CA LEU A 182 13.85 -6.44 -12.70
C LEU A 182 15.23 -6.72 -13.30
N GLN A 183 15.62 -8.00 -13.44
CA GLN A 183 16.87 -8.39 -14.08
C GLN A 183 16.94 -7.94 -15.55
N ALA A 184 15.81 -7.98 -16.25
CA ALA A 184 15.67 -7.44 -17.61
C ALA A 184 15.65 -5.89 -17.65
N GLY A 185 15.73 -5.21 -16.51
CA GLY A 185 15.84 -3.76 -16.42
C GLY A 185 14.51 -3.00 -16.47
N LEU A 186 13.39 -3.72 -16.38
CA LEU A 186 12.04 -3.16 -16.34
C LEU A 186 11.76 -2.50 -14.99
N ILE A 187 10.79 -1.59 -15.01
CA ILE A 187 10.14 -1.05 -13.83
C ILE A 187 8.84 -1.81 -13.62
N VAL A 188 8.64 -2.37 -12.44
CA VAL A 188 7.47 -3.22 -12.16
C VAL A 188 6.54 -2.52 -11.19
N ILE A 189 5.26 -2.45 -11.51
CA ILE A 189 4.18 -2.11 -10.60
C ILE A 189 3.48 -3.41 -10.23
N SER A 190 3.41 -3.75 -8.95
CA SER A 190 2.90 -5.04 -8.46
C SER A 190 2.34 -4.90 -7.04
N ALA A 191 1.74 -5.97 -6.50
CA ALA A 191 1.12 -6.01 -5.18
C ALA A 191 0.18 -4.82 -4.92
N GLY A 192 -0.53 -4.37 -5.97
CA GLY A 192 -1.46 -3.26 -5.87
C GLY A 192 -2.56 -3.58 -4.86
N GLY A 193 -2.76 -2.67 -3.90
CA GLY A 193 -3.69 -2.90 -2.78
C GLY A 193 -3.23 -3.93 -1.75
N GLY A 194 -1.97 -4.34 -1.77
CA GLY A 194 -1.46 -5.47 -1.00
C GLY A 194 -1.52 -6.83 -1.74
N GLY A 195 -2.01 -6.83 -2.98
CA GLY A 195 -2.22 -8.04 -3.78
C GLY A 195 -3.62 -8.63 -3.63
N ILE A 196 -4.06 -9.40 -4.63
CA ILE A 196 -5.34 -10.12 -4.61
C ILE A 196 -5.20 -11.23 -3.56
N PRO A 197 -5.96 -11.19 -2.46
CA PRO A 197 -5.82 -12.18 -1.41
C PRO A 197 -6.31 -13.54 -1.88
N VAL A 198 -5.48 -14.56 -1.68
CA VAL A 198 -5.76 -15.93 -2.06
C VAL A 198 -5.37 -16.89 -0.94
N ILE A 199 -6.08 -18.02 -0.87
CA ILE A 199 -5.71 -19.18 -0.05
C ILE A 199 -5.43 -20.37 -0.97
N ILE A 200 -4.74 -21.38 -0.44
CA ILE A 200 -4.55 -22.66 -1.10
C ILE A 200 -5.40 -23.70 -0.37
N ASP A 201 -6.29 -24.38 -1.09
CA ASP A 201 -7.13 -25.42 -0.51
C ASP A 201 -6.36 -26.74 -0.29
N THR A 202 -7.04 -27.76 0.26
CA THR A 202 -6.43 -29.07 0.52
C THR A 202 -5.98 -29.82 -0.74
N TYR A 203 -6.41 -29.38 -1.92
CA TYR A 203 -6.07 -29.96 -3.22
C TYR A 203 -4.98 -29.16 -3.95
N GLY A 204 -4.48 -28.07 -3.36
CA GLY A 204 -3.49 -27.19 -3.99
C GLY A 204 -4.09 -26.15 -4.93
N THR A 205 -5.41 -25.95 -4.90
CA THR A 205 -6.10 -24.98 -5.74
C THR A 205 -6.01 -23.58 -5.14
N LEU A 206 -5.68 -22.59 -5.97
CA LEU A 206 -5.68 -21.19 -5.58
C LEU A 206 -7.11 -20.63 -5.60
N ILE A 207 -7.57 -20.09 -4.48
CA ILE A 207 -8.94 -19.58 -4.32
C ILE A 207 -8.88 -18.14 -3.80
N GLY A 208 -9.57 -17.23 -4.48
CA GLY A 208 -9.75 -15.84 -4.03
C GLY A 208 -10.55 -15.77 -2.72
N THR A 209 -10.15 -14.88 -1.80
CA THR A 209 -10.81 -14.72 -0.51
C THR A 209 -11.24 -13.27 -0.27
N GLN A 210 -12.32 -13.06 0.48
CA GLN A 210 -12.88 -11.73 0.69
C GLN A 210 -12.11 -10.96 1.77
N ALA A 211 -10.96 -10.40 1.41
CA ALA A 211 -10.09 -9.64 2.28
C ALA A 211 -9.43 -8.45 1.55
N VAL A 212 -8.78 -7.56 2.31
CA VAL A 212 -7.88 -6.55 1.73
C VAL A 212 -6.61 -6.49 2.57
N ILE A 213 -5.49 -6.90 1.98
CA ILE A 213 -4.20 -7.00 2.67
C ILE A 213 -3.61 -5.62 2.91
N ASP A 214 -2.93 -5.41 4.04
CA ASP A 214 -2.20 -4.17 4.26
C ASP A 214 -1.05 -4.03 3.24
N LYS A 215 -1.09 -2.93 2.48
CA LYS A 215 -0.14 -2.71 1.40
C LYS A 215 1.28 -2.52 1.92
N ASP A 216 1.45 -1.92 3.10
CA ASP A 216 2.77 -1.59 3.63
C ASP A 216 3.41 -2.90 4.11
N LEU A 217 2.64 -3.79 4.76
CA LEU A 217 3.06 -5.17 5.07
C LEU A 217 3.37 -5.99 3.82
N ALA A 218 2.50 -5.95 2.80
CA ALA A 218 2.76 -6.66 1.53
C ALA A 218 4.03 -6.12 0.82
N SER A 219 4.29 -4.81 0.93
CA SER A 219 5.49 -4.19 0.38
C SER A 219 6.74 -4.56 1.17
N SER A 220 6.63 -4.67 2.49
CA SER A 220 7.68 -5.23 3.36
C SER A 220 8.03 -6.65 2.94
N LEU A 221 7.02 -7.52 2.81
CA LEU A 221 7.19 -8.90 2.34
C LEU A 221 7.87 -8.96 0.96
N LEU A 222 7.39 -8.16 0.00
CA LEU A 222 7.99 -8.09 -1.33
C LEU A 222 9.44 -7.60 -1.29
N ALA A 223 9.73 -6.58 -0.49
CA ALA A 223 11.08 -6.04 -0.32
C ALA A 223 12.04 -7.07 0.29
N SER A 224 11.60 -7.81 1.30
CA SER A 224 12.38 -8.90 1.90
C SER A 224 12.60 -10.04 0.90
N THR A 225 11.56 -10.44 0.16
CA THR A 225 11.61 -11.52 -0.84
C THR A 225 12.60 -11.19 -1.96
N LEU A 226 12.60 -9.95 -2.44
CA LEU A 226 13.49 -9.47 -3.49
C LEU A 226 14.87 -9.02 -2.99
N GLN A 227 15.13 -9.12 -1.67
CA GLN A 227 16.36 -8.64 -1.03
C GLN A 227 16.68 -7.18 -1.40
N ALA A 228 15.66 -6.33 -1.39
CA ALA A 228 15.80 -4.92 -1.72
C ALA A 228 16.79 -4.22 -0.77
N ASP A 229 17.46 -3.17 -1.28
CA ASP A 229 18.32 -2.33 -0.44
C ASP A 229 17.51 -1.33 0.38
N LEU A 230 16.34 -0.95 -0.12
CA LEU A 230 15.48 0.08 0.46
C LEU A 230 14.02 -0.32 0.37
N LEU A 231 13.32 -0.26 1.51
CA LEU A 231 11.87 -0.13 1.55
C LEU A 231 11.53 1.35 1.73
N LEU A 232 10.88 1.97 0.74
CA LEU A 232 10.41 3.35 0.81
C LEU A 232 8.90 3.36 0.99
N ILE A 233 8.41 3.85 2.13
CA ILE A 233 6.98 4.01 2.39
C ILE A 233 6.61 5.48 2.19
N SER A 234 5.80 5.72 1.16
CA SER A 234 5.29 7.05 0.85
C SER A 234 4.01 7.36 1.63
N THR A 235 3.97 8.51 2.30
CA THR A 235 2.87 8.94 3.17
C THR A 235 2.61 10.45 3.04
N GLY A 236 1.62 10.98 3.77
CA GLY A 236 1.25 12.42 3.72
C GLY A 236 2.12 13.33 4.57
N VAL A 237 3.03 12.77 5.36
CA VAL A 237 3.91 13.51 6.26
C VAL A 237 5.35 13.36 5.82
N GLU A 238 6.13 14.41 6.03
CA GLU A 238 7.55 14.40 5.68
C GLU A 238 8.38 13.51 6.60
N LYS A 239 8.03 13.47 7.89
CA LYS A 239 8.65 12.66 8.94
C LYS A 239 7.60 12.01 9.83
N VAL A 240 7.93 10.84 10.37
CA VAL A 240 7.24 10.22 11.49
C VAL A 240 7.50 11.05 12.74
N ALA A 241 6.51 11.15 13.64
CA ALA A 241 6.67 11.90 14.89
C ALA A 241 6.15 11.12 16.09
N LEU A 242 6.78 11.33 17.24
CA LEU A 242 6.22 10.99 18.56
C LEU A 242 5.26 12.10 18.99
N ASN A 243 4.26 11.78 19.81
CA ASN A 243 3.25 12.74 20.29
C ASN A 243 2.63 13.56 19.15
N TYR A 244 2.29 12.92 18.04
CA TYR A 244 1.80 13.57 16.84
C TYR A 244 0.58 14.48 17.13
N HIS A 245 0.60 15.73 16.64
CA HIS A 245 -0.37 16.79 16.97
C HIS A 245 -0.47 17.20 18.45
N GLY A 246 0.45 16.73 19.30
CA GLY A 246 0.56 17.13 20.70
C GLY A 246 1.55 18.28 20.92
N PRO A 247 1.53 18.90 22.13
CA PRO A 247 2.41 20.02 22.47
C PRO A 247 3.91 19.65 22.49
N ASN A 248 4.22 18.36 22.64
CA ASN A 248 5.59 17.82 22.67
C ASN A 248 5.87 16.93 21.44
N GLN A 249 5.32 17.29 20.27
CA GLN A 249 5.59 16.56 19.04
C GLN A 249 7.10 16.55 18.76
N GLN A 250 7.64 15.36 18.48
CA GLN A 250 9.05 15.17 18.16
C GLN A 250 9.19 14.44 16.84
N ASP A 251 9.67 15.13 15.81
CA ASP A 251 9.91 14.54 14.50
C ASP A 251 11.16 13.64 14.51
N LEU A 252 10.97 12.42 14.06
CA LEU A 252 11.98 11.37 14.00
C LEU A 252 12.78 11.48 12.69
N SER A 253 14.11 11.57 12.80
CA SER A 253 14.98 11.74 11.62
C SER A 253 15.75 10.46 11.26
N LYS A 254 16.61 9.95 12.15
CA LYS A 254 17.36 8.70 11.96
C LYS A 254 17.26 7.86 13.22
N LEU A 255 16.85 6.60 13.08
CA LEU A 255 16.62 5.68 14.19
C LEU A 255 17.19 4.31 13.86
N THR A 256 17.48 3.54 14.91
CA THR A 256 17.73 2.10 14.79
C THR A 256 16.46 1.27 14.98
N LEU A 257 16.55 -0.03 14.64
CA LEU A 257 15.48 -1.00 14.83
C LEU A 257 15.05 -1.09 16.31
N SER A 258 16.01 -1.11 17.23
CA SER A 258 15.71 -1.13 18.68
C SER A 258 14.97 0.12 19.14
N GLU A 259 15.31 1.30 18.62
CA GLU A 259 14.65 2.55 18.98
C GLU A 259 13.20 2.59 18.49
N ILE A 260 12.96 2.23 17.22
CA ILE A 260 11.59 2.24 16.69
C ILE A 260 10.72 1.16 17.33
N LEU A 261 11.27 -0.02 17.65
CA LEU A 261 10.57 -1.06 18.39
C LEU A 261 10.13 -0.59 19.77
N ARG A 262 10.99 0.15 20.48
CA ARG A 262 10.62 0.74 21.76
C ARG A 262 9.45 1.71 21.61
N TYR A 263 9.52 2.65 20.65
CA TYR A 263 8.43 3.59 20.43
C TYR A 263 7.13 2.91 19.97
N PHE A 264 7.24 1.83 19.22
CA PHE A 264 6.09 1.02 18.82
C PHE A 264 5.39 0.40 20.03
N ASN A 265 6.16 -0.22 20.94
CA ASN A 265 5.64 -0.83 22.16
C ASN A 265 5.10 0.20 23.18
N GLU A 266 5.63 1.43 23.16
CA GLU A 266 5.11 2.57 23.93
C GLU A 266 3.79 3.13 23.37
N GLY A 267 3.34 2.68 22.19
CA GLY A 267 2.04 3.05 21.61
C GLY A 267 1.99 4.43 20.97
N HIS A 268 3.12 4.96 20.49
CA HIS A 268 3.18 6.30 19.88
C HIS A 268 2.51 6.42 18.50
N PHE A 269 2.26 5.31 17.82
CA PHE A 269 1.80 5.30 16.42
C PHE A 269 0.31 4.93 16.32
N ALA A 270 -0.44 5.65 15.49
CA ALA A 270 -1.87 5.44 15.34
C ALA A 270 -2.20 4.21 14.47
N ARG A 271 -3.05 3.32 15.00
CA ARG A 271 -3.52 2.04 14.39
C ARG A 271 -4.00 2.14 12.94
N GLY A 272 -4.68 3.23 12.57
CA GLY A 272 -5.28 3.40 11.25
C GLY A 272 -4.36 4.05 10.20
N SER A 273 -3.13 4.42 10.54
CA SER A 273 -2.27 5.21 9.64
C SER A 273 -0.78 4.89 9.76
N MET A 274 -0.16 5.26 10.88
CA MET A 274 1.30 5.16 11.03
C MET A 274 1.73 3.81 11.61
N GLU A 275 0.91 3.19 12.46
CA GLU A 275 1.26 1.90 13.08
C GLU A 275 1.54 0.80 12.04
N PRO A 276 0.72 0.58 10.98
CA PRO A 276 1.02 -0.43 9.97
C PRO A 276 2.32 -0.16 9.21
N LYS A 277 2.67 1.12 9.00
CA LYS A 277 3.93 1.53 8.34
C LYS A 277 5.14 1.19 9.18
N ILE A 278 5.05 1.42 10.48
CA ILE A 278 6.11 1.08 11.42
C ILE A 278 6.21 -0.44 11.58
N CYS A 279 5.08 -1.15 11.62
CA CYS A 279 5.07 -2.62 11.62
C CYS A 279 5.79 -3.18 10.38
N ALA A 280 5.43 -2.71 9.19
CA ALA A 280 6.10 -3.07 7.94
C ALA A 280 7.60 -2.75 7.95
N ALA A 281 7.99 -1.58 8.48
CA ALA A 281 9.39 -1.21 8.60
C ALA A 281 10.17 -2.16 9.52
N ILE A 282 9.58 -2.51 10.67
CA ILE A 282 10.17 -3.45 11.64
C ILE A 282 10.33 -4.83 11.01
N GLU A 283 9.27 -5.38 10.40
CA GLU A 283 9.31 -6.71 9.77
C GLU A 283 10.38 -6.79 8.67
N TYR A 284 10.44 -5.80 7.78
CA TYR A 284 11.44 -5.76 6.72
C TYR A 284 12.88 -5.75 7.27
N LEU A 285 13.14 -4.95 8.31
CA LEU A 285 14.46 -4.87 8.94
C LEU A 285 14.82 -6.14 9.71
N GLN A 286 13.86 -6.76 10.41
CA GLN A 286 14.05 -8.04 11.10
C GLN A 286 14.35 -9.18 10.10
N ASN A 287 13.78 -9.10 8.90
CA ASN A 287 14.05 -10.03 7.79
C ASN A 287 15.33 -9.72 7.01
N GLY A 288 16.24 -8.91 7.57
CA GLY A 288 17.56 -8.63 6.98
C GLY A 288 17.59 -7.44 6.00
N GLY A 289 16.52 -6.64 5.94
CA GLY A 289 16.49 -5.40 5.18
C GLY A 289 17.56 -4.39 5.62
N LYS A 290 18.05 -3.56 4.69
CA LYS A 290 19.18 -2.65 4.95
C LYS A 290 18.80 -1.28 5.45
N ALA A 291 17.69 -0.73 4.96
CA ALA A 291 17.18 0.58 5.36
C ALA A 291 15.70 0.74 5.00
N VAL A 292 14.97 1.47 5.83
CA VAL A 292 13.62 1.96 5.54
C VAL A 292 13.63 3.47 5.49
N LEU A 293 12.92 4.03 4.52
CA LEU A 293 12.64 5.46 4.43
C LEU A 293 11.13 5.70 4.45
N ILE A 294 10.66 6.50 5.41
CA ILE A 294 9.26 6.96 5.46
C ILE A 294 9.24 8.47 5.20
N THR A 295 8.56 8.90 4.14
CA THR A 295 8.44 10.32 3.79
C THR A 295 7.30 10.57 2.80
N ARG A 296 7.10 11.83 2.40
CA ARG A 296 6.13 12.24 1.36
C ARG A 296 6.75 12.25 -0.04
N PRO A 297 5.97 12.08 -1.13
CA PRO A 297 6.50 12.02 -2.49
C PRO A 297 7.47 13.15 -2.84
N GLU A 298 7.13 14.39 -2.49
CA GLU A 298 7.87 15.60 -2.84
C GLU A 298 9.23 15.66 -2.15
N ALA A 299 9.35 14.98 -1.01
CA ALA A 299 10.55 14.94 -0.18
C ALA A 299 11.48 13.78 -0.54
N ILE A 300 11.07 12.81 -1.37
CA ILE A 300 11.86 11.61 -1.71
C ILE A 300 13.27 11.97 -2.14
N THR A 301 13.41 12.90 -3.09
CA THR A 301 14.71 13.31 -3.64
C THR A 301 15.64 13.87 -2.56
N GLN A 302 15.12 14.72 -1.66
CA GLN A 302 15.90 15.31 -0.57
C GLN A 302 16.18 14.29 0.54
N ALA A 303 15.24 13.39 0.79
CA ALA A 303 15.38 12.33 1.78
C ALA A 303 16.47 11.33 1.38
N LEU A 304 16.59 10.99 0.08
CA LEU A 304 17.69 10.19 -0.46
C LEU A 304 19.06 10.85 -0.32
N ASP A 305 19.13 12.18 -0.25
CA ASP A 305 20.36 12.91 0.09
C ASP A 305 20.62 12.95 1.61
N GLY A 306 19.76 12.32 2.43
CA GLY A 306 19.84 12.33 3.89
C GLY A 306 19.43 13.65 4.54
N LYS A 307 18.78 14.56 3.80
CA LYS A 307 18.41 15.90 4.29
C LYS A 307 17.07 15.92 5.05
N THR A 308 16.19 14.99 4.76
CA THR A 308 14.87 14.85 5.40
C THR A 308 14.39 13.39 5.41
N GLY A 309 13.13 13.17 5.77
CA GLY A 309 12.54 11.85 5.95
C GLY A 309 12.88 11.23 7.30
N THR A 310 12.15 10.16 7.63
CA THR A 310 12.51 9.27 8.74
C THR A 310 13.21 8.05 8.18
N TRP A 311 14.48 7.91 8.51
CA TRP A 311 15.30 6.77 8.17
C TRP A 311 15.40 5.80 9.33
N ILE A 312 15.16 4.52 9.07
CA ILE A 312 15.26 3.45 10.05
C ILE A 312 16.26 2.43 9.55
N PHE A 313 17.23 2.09 10.38
CA PHE A 313 18.32 1.17 10.06
C PHE A 313 18.31 -0.04 11.00
N PRO A 314 18.89 -1.18 10.60
CA PRO A 314 19.24 -2.24 11.54
C PRO A 314 20.11 -1.69 12.68
N ASP A 315 20.03 -2.33 13.85
CA ASP A 315 21.00 -2.04 14.91
C ASP A 315 22.42 -2.34 14.40
N SER A 316 23.37 -1.48 14.75
CA SER A 316 24.78 -1.69 14.40
C SER A 316 25.24 -3.02 15.01
N ARG A 317 25.79 -3.91 14.19
CA ARG A 317 26.53 -5.07 14.71
C ARG A 317 27.89 -4.64 15.25
#